data_AF-A0A9E6C130-F1
#
_entry.id   AF-A0A9E6C130-F1
#
_cell.length_a   1.000
_cell.length_b   1.000
_cell.length_c   1.000
_cell.angle_alpha   90.00
_cell.angle_beta   90.00
_cell.angle_gamma   90.00
#
_symmetry.space_group_name_H-M   'P 1'
#
loop_
_entity.id
_entity.type
_entity.pdbx_description
1 polymer ?
#
loop_
_entity_poly.entity_id
_entity_poly.type
_entity_poly.pdbx_seq_one_letter_code
_entity_poly.pdbx_strand_id
1 'polypeptide(L)'
;MTPRRISRPNLFLKPPRVSADVEFMRRVTVAVAIAVIVAILVAGCAPSYDADLLASIEGRWMCDVQRFTFDTQADIQAELDGRLAGNGVSVAQYRHFKDNLTSQFDLRQKVQEAYDQRCNT
;
A
#
# COMPACT_ATOMS: atom_id res chain seq x y z
N MET A 1 84.22 23.13 24.62
CA MET A 1 83.17 24.12 24.35
C MET A 1 82.21 23.57 23.30
N THR A 2 80.94 23.92 23.44
CA THR A 2 79.69 23.17 23.20
C THR A 2 79.31 22.87 21.74
N PRO A 3 78.72 21.71 21.40
CA PRO A 3 78.02 21.52 20.12
C PRO A 3 76.55 21.96 20.21
N ARG A 4 76.08 22.70 19.19
CA ARG A 4 74.69 23.19 19.05
C ARG A 4 73.74 22.03 18.72
N ARG A 5 72.68 21.92 19.53
CA ARG A 5 71.58 20.96 19.38
C ARG A 5 70.58 21.48 18.32
N ILE A 6 70.46 20.80 17.18
CA ILE A 6 69.43 21.09 16.17
C ILE A 6 68.16 20.32 16.55
N SER A 7 67.08 21.07 16.75
CA SER A 7 65.74 20.60 17.12
C SER A 7 65.06 19.96 15.90
N ARG A 8 64.53 18.74 16.04
CA ARG A 8 63.67 18.09 15.02
C ARG A 8 62.21 18.50 15.26
N PRO A 9 61.46 19.01 14.26
CA PRO A 9 60.02 19.19 14.41
C PRO A 9 59.28 17.85 14.24
N ASN A 10 58.33 17.62 15.15
CA ASN A 10 57.35 16.54 15.13
C ASN A 10 56.57 16.50 13.82
N LEU A 11 56.62 15.37 13.12
CA LEU A 11 55.64 15.00 12.09
C LEU A 11 54.74 13.90 12.67
N PHE A 12 53.74 14.34 13.44
CA PHE A 12 52.62 13.50 13.82
C PHE A 12 51.70 13.34 12.59
N LEU A 13 51.97 12.31 11.78
CA LEU A 13 51.07 11.88 10.72
C LEU A 13 49.79 11.35 11.36
N LYS A 14 48.72 12.14 11.28
CA LYS A 14 47.36 11.73 11.64
C LYS A 14 46.90 10.67 10.62
N PRO A 15 46.56 9.44 11.03
CA PRO A 15 46.04 8.46 10.09
C PRO A 15 44.67 8.91 9.57
N PRO A 16 44.34 8.64 8.30
CA PRO A 16 43.06 9.03 7.73
C PRO A 16 41.95 8.19 8.37
N ARG A 17 40.82 8.83 8.68
CA ARG A 17 39.60 8.24 9.27
C ARG A 17 38.86 7.30 8.30
N VAL A 18 39.54 6.41 7.58
CA VAL A 18 38.92 5.59 6.54
C VAL A 18 38.08 4.43 7.12
N SER A 19 38.35 4.00 8.36
CA SER A 19 37.73 2.80 8.93
C SER A 19 36.31 3.01 9.49
N ALA A 20 35.95 4.23 9.91
CA ALA A 20 34.64 4.50 10.51
C ALA A 20 33.55 4.73 9.44
N ASP A 21 33.90 5.34 8.32
CA ASP A 21 32.98 5.66 7.22
C ASP A 21 32.48 4.41 6.49
N VAL A 22 33.33 3.36 6.36
CA VAL A 22 32.95 2.10 5.68
C VAL A 22 31.97 1.29 6.54
N GLU A 23 32.24 1.19 7.84
CA GLU A 23 31.37 0.51 8.81
C GLU A 23 30.02 1.23 8.94
N PHE A 24 30.03 2.57 8.96
CA PHE A 24 28.82 3.39 8.99
C PHE A 24 28.01 3.27 7.70
N MET A 25 28.64 3.39 6.52
CA MET A 25 27.96 3.20 5.23
C MET A 25 27.34 1.80 5.15
N ARG A 26 28.07 0.75 5.54
CA ARG A 26 27.55 -0.63 5.54
C ARG A 26 26.30 -0.78 6.41
N ARG A 27 26.27 -0.17 7.60
CA ARG A 27 25.10 -0.18 8.48
C ARG A 27 23.92 0.57 7.87
N VAL A 28 24.17 1.70 7.22
CA VAL A 28 23.13 2.46 6.51
C VAL A 28 22.56 1.66 5.34
N THR A 29 23.41 1.03 4.53
CA THR A 29 22.95 0.22 3.38
C THR A 29 22.11 -0.98 3.83
N VAL A 30 22.52 -1.66 4.92
CA VAL A 30 21.76 -2.78 5.50
C VAL A 30 20.43 -2.30 6.07
N ALA A 31 20.41 -1.18 6.79
CA ALA A 31 19.18 -0.62 7.34
C ALA A 31 18.18 -0.21 6.24
N VAL A 32 18.67 0.39 5.15
CA VAL A 32 17.84 0.75 3.98
C VAL A 32 17.32 -0.51 3.29
N ALA A 33 18.16 -1.53 3.08
CA ALA A 33 17.73 -2.79 2.47
C ALA A 33 16.65 -3.50 3.30
N ILE A 34 16.81 -3.55 4.62
CA ILE A 34 15.80 -4.13 5.52
C ILE A 34 14.49 -3.33 5.46
N ALA A 35 14.56 -1.99 5.48
CA ALA A 35 13.38 -1.14 5.38
C ALA A 35 12.61 -1.36 4.05
N VAL A 36 13.32 -1.51 2.94
CA VAL A 36 12.72 -1.82 1.62
C VAL A 36 12.08 -3.20 1.62
N ILE A 37 12.74 -4.23 2.17
CA ILE A 37 12.19 -5.59 2.24
C ILE A 37 10.93 -5.61 3.12
N VAL A 38 10.95 -4.94 4.27
CA VAL A 38 9.77 -4.84 5.16
C VAL A 38 8.63 -4.09 4.46
N ALA A 39 8.91 -3.01 3.73
CA ALA A 39 7.89 -2.30 2.96
C ALA A 39 7.24 -3.18 1.87
N ILE A 40 8.01 -4.03 1.20
CA ILE A 40 7.51 -4.97 0.19
C ILE A 40 6.66 -6.07 0.84
N LEU A 41 7.07 -6.60 2.00
CA LEU A 41 6.34 -7.65 2.71
C LEU A 41 4.99 -7.17 3.26
N VAL A 42 4.91 -5.91 3.72
CA VAL A 42 3.64 -5.34 4.22
C VAL A 42 2.67 -5.01 3.07
N ALA A 43 3.18 -4.68 1.88
CA ALA A 43 2.34 -4.49 0.68
C ALA A 43 1.76 -5.82 0.13
N GLY A 44 2.34 -6.97 0.50
CA GLY A 44 1.94 -8.29 0.01
C GLY A 44 0.77 -8.95 0.74
N CYS A 45 0.30 -8.38 1.86
CA CYS A 45 -0.89 -8.87 2.58
C CYS A 45 -2.16 -8.21 2.05
N ALA A 46 -2.36 -8.22 0.72
CA ALA A 46 -3.67 -7.88 0.16
C ALA A 46 -4.63 -9.03 0.50
N PRO A 47 -5.78 -8.78 1.18
CA PRO A 47 -6.79 -9.81 1.31
C PRO A 47 -7.16 -10.31 -0.09
N SER A 48 -6.99 -11.61 -0.35
CA SER A 48 -7.51 -12.23 -1.55
C SER A 48 -9.03 -12.26 -1.41
N TYR A 49 -9.69 -11.19 -1.82
CA TYR A 49 -11.14 -11.14 -1.94
C TYR A 49 -11.54 -11.62 -3.34
N ASP A 50 -12.74 -12.19 -3.45
CA ASP A 50 -13.32 -12.53 -4.74
C ASP A 50 -13.71 -11.25 -5.48
N ALA A 51 -12.87 -10.86 -6.46
CA ALA A 51 -13.05 -9.63 -7.21
C ALA A 51 -14.28 -9.66 -8.13
N ASP A 52 -14.66 -10.83 -8.63
CA ASP A 52 -15.84 -10.99 -9.48
C ASP A 52 -17.12 -10.85 -8.67
N LEU A 53 -17.18 -11.49 -7.50
CA LEU A 53 -18.27 -11.31 -6.55
C LEU A 53 -18.44 -9.84 -6.15
N LEU A 54 -17.36 -9.18 -5.73
CA LEU A 54 -17.42 -7.78 -5.31
C LEU A 54 -17.77 -6.83 -6.45
N ALA A 55 -17.27 -7.09 -7.66
CA ALA A 55 -17.66 -6.33 -8.84
C ALA A 55 -19.15 -6.49 -9.14
N SER A 56 -19.70 -7.70 -8.97
CA SER A 56 -21.13 -7.96 -9.15
C SER A 56 -22.00 -7.23 -8.12
N ILE A 57 -21.57 -7.19 -6.86
CA ILE A 57 -22.25 -6.46 -5.79
C ILE A 57 -22.22 -4.96 -6.09
N GLU A 58 -21.05 -4.41 -6.42
CA GLU A 58 -20.86 -2.98 -6.73
C GLU A 58 -21.69 -2.53 -7.95
N GLY A 59 -21.64 -3.28 -9.05
CA GLY A 59 -22.36 -2.92 -10.26
C GLY A 59 -23.88 -2.90 -10.04
N ARG A 60 -24.42 -3.89 -9.32
CA ARG A 60 -25.83 -3.92 -8.93
C ARG A 60 -26.18 -2.78 -7.98
N TRP A 61 -25.31 -2.55 -7.00
CA TRP A 61 -25.46 -1.48 -6.01
C TRP A 61 -25.55 -0.10 -6.67
N MET A 62 -24.65 0.21 -7.60
CA MET A 62 -24.68 1.47 -8.36
C MET A 62 -25.97 1.63 -9.16
N CYS A 63 -26.47 0.53 -9.75
CA CYS A 63 -27.74 0.54 -10.48
C CYS A 63 -28.94 0.85 -9.58
N ASP A 64 -29.03 0.19 -8.43
CA ASP A 64 -30.13 0.37 -7.47
C ASP A 64 -30.14 1.81 -6.92
N VAL A 65 -28.96 2.37 -6.59
CA VAL A 65 -28.82 3.78 -6.17
C VAL A 65 -29.26 4.75 -7.28
N GLN A 66 -28.86 4.52 -8.54
CA GLN A 66 -29.27 5.40 -9.66
C GLN A 66 -30.77 5.33 -9.97
N ARG A 67 -31.41 4.17 -9.77
CA ARG A 67 -32.86 3.99 -9.95
C ARG A 67 -33.69 4.55 -8.78
N PHE A 68 -33.06 5.22 -7.81
CA PHE A 68 -33.71 5.76 -6.61
C PHE A 68 -34.57 4.72 -5.88
N THR A 69 -34.11 3.47 -5.79
CA THR A 69 -34.88 2.39 -5.15
C THR A 69 -34.96 2.50 -3.62
N PHE A 70 -34.50 3.62 -3.03
CA PHE A 70 -34.35 3.80 -1.59
C PHE A 70 -34.94 5.14 -1.15
N ASP A 71 -35.64 5.12 -0.02
CA ASP A 71 -36.30 6.30 0.54
C ASP A 71 -35.33 7.16 1.38
N THR A 72 -34.36 6.51 2.04
CA THR A 72 -33.39 7.20 2.90
C THR A 72 -31.95 6.72 2.69
N GLN A 73 -30.98 7.53 3.13
CA GLN A 73 -29.57 7.13 3.16
C GLN A 73 -29.32 5.93 4.10
N ALA A 74 -30.15 5.73 5.12
CA ALA A 74 -30.03 4.59 6.01
C ALA A 74 -30.42 3.28 5.29
N ASP A 75 -31.46 3.32 4.45
CA ASP A 75 -31.88 2.16 3.65
C ASP A 75 -30.83 1.78 2.61
N ILE A 76 -30.20 2.79 2.02
CA ILE A 76 -29.04 2.63 1.14
C ILE A 76 -27.94 1.83 1.85
N GLN A 77 -27.51 2.26 3.03
CA GLN A 77 -26.44 1.58 3.76
C GLN A 77 -26.86 0.18 4.24
N ALA A 78 -28.10 0.02 4.72
CA ALA A 78 -28.62 -1.25 5.21
C ALA A 78 -28.70 -2.32 4.10
N GLU A 79 -29.12 -1.93 2.89
CA GLU A 79 -29.13 -2.83 1.74
C GLU A 79 -27.72 -3.27 1.34
N LEU A 80 -26.78 -2.33 1.30
CA LEU A 80 -25.38 -2.65 1.02
C LEU A 80 -24.82 -3.61 2.08
N ASP A 81 -24.99 -3.31 3.37
CA ASP A 81 -24.53 -4.17 4.46
C ASP A 81 -25.18 -5.56 4.42
N GLY A 82 -26.47 -5.63 4.10
CA GLY A 82 -27.21 -6.87 3.92
C GLY A 82 -26.66 -7.73 2.78
N ARG A 83 -26.31 -7.12 1.64
CA ARG A 83 -25.67 -7.81 0.51
C ARG A 83 -24.28 -8.31 0.84
N LEU A 84 -23.48 -7.49 1.53
CA LEU A 84 -22.14 -7.88 1.95
C LEU A 84 -22.23 -9.07 2.91
N ALA A 85 -23.06 -8.98 3.95
CA ALA A 85 -23.27 -10.05 4.93
C ALA A 85 -23.82 -11.33 4.28
N GLY A 86 -24.82 -11.20 3.40
CA GLY A 86 -25.43 -12.32 2.68
C GLY A 86 -24.46 -13.08 1.78
N ASN A 87 -23.36 -12.45 1.36
CA ASN A 87 -22.29 -13.06 0.56
C ASN A 87 -21.03 -13.39 1.37
N GLY A 88 -21.07 -13.28 2.70
CA GLY A 88 -19.91 -13.55 3.56
C GLY A 88 -18.76 -12.56 3.38
N VAL A 89 -19.06 -11.37 2.85
CA VAL A 89 -18.10 -10.30 2.60
C VAL A 89 -18.09 -9.34 3.77
N SER A 90 -16.91 -9.05 4.30
CA SER A 90 -16.73 -8.00 5.30
C SER A 90 -16.68 -6.61 4.66
N VAL A 91 -17.13 -5.60 5.41
CA VAL A 91 -16.99 -4.18 5.03
C VAL A 91 -15.52 -3.81 4.73
N ALA A 92 -14.56 -4.42 5.43
CA ALA A 92 -13.14 -4.19 5.20
C ALA A 92 -12.67 -4.71 3.83
N GLN A 93 -13.11 -5.91 3.43
CA GLN A 93 -12.83 -6.46 2.09
C GLN A 93 -13.43 -5.59 0.99
N TYR A 94 -14.69 -5.17 1.17
CA TYR A 94 -15.35 -4.31 0.21
C TYR A 94 -14.68 -2.93 0.11
N ARG A 95 -14.25 -2.33 1.23
CA ARG A 95 -13.48 -1.08 1.23
C ARG A 95 -12.16 -1.24 0.46
N HIS A 96 -11.40 -2.29 0.72
CA HIS A 96 -10.15 -2.55 0.01
C HIS A 96 -10.39 -2.76 -1.50
N PHE A 97 -11.49 -3.41 -1.88
CA PHE A 97 -11.92 -3.49 -3.27
C PHE A 97 -12.21 -2.11 -3.86
N LYS A 98 -12.93 -1.24 -3.15
CA LYS A 98 -13.23 0.14 -3.59
C LYS A 98 -11.95 0.95 -3.79
N ASP A 99 -10.97 0.81 -2.91
CA ASP A 99 -9.67 1.48 -3.03
C ASP A 99 -8.95 1.04 -4.33
N ASN A 100 -9.01 -0.26 -4.64
CA ASN A 100 -8.42 -0.84 -5.86
C ASN A 100 -9.13 -0.46 -7.16
N LEU A 101 -10.43 -0.12 -7.14
CA LEU A 101 -11.14 0.33 -8.34
C LEU A 101 -10.49 1.57 -8.97
N THR A 102 -9.87 2.43 -8.17
CA THR A 102 -9.25 3.67 -8.67
C THR A 102 -8.01 3.39 -9.50
N SER A 103 -7.24 2.37 -9.14
CA SER A 103 -5.95 2.04 -9.77
C SER A 103 -6.05 0.92 -10.81
N GLN A 104 -7.08 0.07 -10.76
CA GLN A 104 -7.16 -1.14 -11.60
C GLN A 104 -8.27 -1.04 -12.66
N PHE A 105 -7.86 -0.95 -13.93
CA PHE A 105 -8.77 -0.83 -15.07
C PHE A 105 -9.69 -2.05 -15.24
N ASP A 106 -9.12 -3.26 -15.19
CA ASP A 106 -9.88 -4.51 -15.38
C ASP A 106 -10.98 -4.66 -14.33
N LEU A 107 -10.71 -4.22 -13.11
CA LEU A 107 -11.64 -4.24 -12.00
C LEU A 107 -12.82 -3.27 -12.22
N ARG A 108 -12.55 -2.09 -12.79
CA ARG A 108 -13.62 -1.17 -13.23
C ARG A 108 -14.44 -1.75 -14.38
N GLN A 109 -13.81 -2.45 -15.32
CA GLN A 109 -14.52 -3.07 -16.42
C GLN A 109 -15.51 -4.13 -15.91
N LYS A 110 -15.10 -4.98 -14.96
CA LYS A 110 -16.00 -5.95 -14.32
C LYS A 110 -17.19 -5.30 -13.62
N VAL A 111 -16.96 -4.19 -12.91
CA VAL A 111 -18.06 -3.43 -12.28
C VAL A 111 -19.02 -2.88 -13.34
N GLN A 112 -18.48 -2.32 -14.43
CA GLN A 112 -19.28 -1.79 -15.52
C GLN A 112 -20.12 -2.88 -16.20
N GLU A 113 -19.54 -4.04 -16.46
CA GLU A 113 -20.26 -5.18 -17.03
C GLU A 113 -21.40 -5.65 -16.12
N ALA A 114 -21.16 -5.77 -14.81
CA ALA A 114 -22.19 -6.12 -13.84
C ALA A 114 -23.29 -5.05 -13.72
N TYR A 115 -22.91 -3.78 -13.80
CA TYR A 115 -23.86 -2.67 -13.86
C TYR A 115 -24.75 -2.78 -15.10
N ASP A 116 -24.15 -2.91 -16.29
CA ASP A 116 -24.89 -2.97 -17.56
C ASP A 116 -25.82 -4.18 -17.61
N GLN A 117 -25.38 -5.34 -17.13
CA GLN A 117 -26.22 -6.53 -17.02
C GLN A 117 -27.46 -6.29 -16.15
N ARG A 118 -27.36 -5.49 -15.09
CA ARG A 118 -28.47 -5.25 -14.14
C ARG A 118 -29.35 -4.06 -14.53
N CYS A 119 -28.77 -3.03 -15.11
CA CYS A 119 -29.41 -1.76 -15.36
C CYS A 119 -29.97 -1.62 -16.78
N ASN A 120 -29.45 -2.42 -17.72
CA ASN A 120 -29.95 -2.47 -19.09
C ASN A 120 -30.81 -3.71 -19.38
N THR A 121 -31.07 -4.54 -18.36
CA THR A 121 -32.17 -5.51 -18.33
C THR A 121 -33.41 -4.88 -17.70
#